data_AF-A0A915YKH5-F1
#
_entry.id   AF-A0A915YKH5-F1
#
_cell.length_a   1.000
_cell.length_b   1.000
_cell.length_c   1.000
_cell.angle_alpha   90.00
_cell.angle_beta   90.00
_cell.angle_gamma   90.00
#
_symmetry.space_group_name_H-M   'P 1'
#
loop_
_entity.id
_entity.type
_entity.pdbx_description
1 polymer ?
#
loop_
_entity_poly.entity_id
_entity_poly.type
_entity_poly.pdbx_seq_one_letter_code
_entity_poly.pdbx_strand_id
1 'polypeptide(L)'
;MIYKVLGLMSGSSLDGLDIAYCSIHWEAGKVMDWKLISAETLPFSEMWKSRLSNLPSQNALIFAKTNTYFGHYMAELVQQFTHKHQVTQVDFIASHGHTIFHNPNQRISIQIGDGAALAAKTGYTTICDFRTQDVALDGEGAPLAPLADHYLFSGYDFYLNLGGIANLSANINNRWVAMDCCPANQVLNTLASELGATYDDGGQWASQGTVLQELLQQAANFDFYTQAYPKSLGNEWIRQHILPLYLGAEGSWQDKLATACEHIAIEISTCIQDIIQKEKVNKNTFKVLVTGGGAFNQYLMQTINAYCNQKTTVELYLPDDSIINFKEALLMALLGVLRVEKVPNSRKVITGAQRNTVNGAIYQG
;
A
#
# COMPACT_ATOMS: atom_id res chain seq x y z
N MET A 1 -11.16 -22.73 10.30
CA MET A 1 -10.44 -23.36 9.17
C MET A 1 -9.09 -22.68 9.02
N ILE A 2 -8.02 -23.43 8.76
CA ILE A 2 -6.69 -22.85 8.52
C ILE A 2 -6.41 -22.92 7.03
N TYR A 3 -6.21 -21.77 6.41
CA TYR A 3 -5.89 -21.64 4.99
C TYR A 3 -4.38 -21.46 4.78
N LYS A 4 -3.83 -22.12 3.78
CA LYS A 4 -2.48 -21.94 3.23
C LYS A 4 -2.59 -21.28 1.87
N VAL A 5 -2.21 -20.01 1.78
CA VAL A 5 -2.52 -19.15 0.63
C VAL A 5 -1.25 -18.53 0.07
N LEU A 6 -1.14 -18.49 -1.26
CA LEU A 6 -0.16 -17.65 -1.96
C LEU A 6 -0.83 -16.34 -2.36
N GLY A 7 -0.46 -15.24 -1.71
CA GLY A 7 -0.84 -13.90 -2.12
C GLY A 7 0.16 -13.33 -3.11
N LEU A 8 -0.30 -12.83 -4.25
CA LEU A 8 0.55 -12.25 -5.31
C LEU A 8 0.22 -10.78 -5.54
N MET A 9 1.23 -9.93 -5.48
CA MET A 9 1.13 -8.51 -5.77
C MET A 9 2.17 -8.07 -6.80
N SER A 10 1.76 -7.29 -7.78
CA SER A 10 2.68 -6.56 -8.66
C SER A 10 2.29 -5.09 -8.66
N GLY A 11 3.11 -4.28 -7.98
CA GLY A 11 2.94 -2.84 -7.90
C GLY A 11 3.33 -2.11 -9.19
N SER A 12 3.02 -0.82 -9.25
CA SER A 12 3.37 0.04 -10.38
C SER A 12 4.87 0.37 -10.48
N SER A 13 5.68 0.01 -9.49
CA SER A 13 7.13 0.21 -9.50
C SER A 13 7.86 -0.71 -10.49
N LEU A 14 7.21 -1.80 -10.95
CA LEU A 14 7.77 -2.78 -11.88
C LEU A 14 8.99 -3.55 -11.32
N ASP A 15 9.19 -3.53 -10.01
CA ASP A 15 10.34 -4.19 -9.37
C ASP A 15 10.28 -5.71 -9.53
N GLY A 16 9.08 -6.29 -9.44
CA GLY A 16 8.87 -7.72 -9.56
C GLY A 16 7.46 -8.18 -9.23
N LEU A 17 7.36 -9.48 -8.97
CA LEU A 17 6.19 -10.13 -8.39
C LEU A 17 6.49 -10.44 -6.91
N ASP A 18 5.77 -9.76 -6.03
CA ASP A 18 5.78 -10.07 -4.61
C ASP A 18 4.90 -11.28 -4.35
N ILE A 19 5.50 -12.31 -3.74
CA ILE A 19 4.82 -13.55 -3.38
C ILE A 19 4.89 -13.71 -1.86
N ALA A 20 3.74 -13.83 -1.21
CA ALA A 20 3.62 -14.11 0.22
C ALA A 20 2.89 -15.43 0.45
N TYR A 21 3.57 -16.42 1.02
CA TYR A 21 2.97 -17.67 1.47
C TYR A 21 2.55 -17.55 2.93
N CYS A 22 1.25 -17.62 3.16
CA CYS A 22 0.64 -17.29 4.44
C CYS A 22 -0.18 -18.44 5.00
N SER A 23 -0.23 -18.55 6.32
CA SER A 23 -1.23 -19.32 7.05
C SER A 23 -2.25 -18.37 7.65
N ILE A 24 -3.54 -18.56 7.41
CA ILE A 24 -4.60 -17.73 7.99
C ILE A 24 -5.61 -18.64 8.70
N HIS A 25 -5.69 -18.54 10.02
CA HIS A 25 -6.71 -19.23 10.81
C HIS A 25 -7.97 -18.38 10.87
N TRP A 26 -9.01 -18.83 10.17
CA TRP A 26 -10.31 -18.18 10.11
C TRP A 26 -11.35 -18.92 10.94
N GLU A 27 -12.07 -18.19 11.81
CA GLU A 27 -13.16 -18.73 12.62
C GLU A 27 -14.23 -17.67 12.88
N ALA A 28 -15.50 -18.06 12.75
CA ALA A 28 -16.67 -17.23 13.10
C ALA A 28 -16.61 -15.77 12.56
N GLY A 29 -16.15 -15.59 11.33
CA GLY A 29 -16.09 -14.27 10.68
C GLY A 29 -14.85 -13.44 11.01
N LYS A 30 -13.84 -14.03 11.66
CA LYS A 30 -12.62 -13.35 12.12
C LYS A 30 -11.37 -14.15 11.78
N VAL A 31 -10.25 -13.44 11.65
CA VAL A 31 -8.92 -14.05 11.68
C VAL A 31 -8.54 -14.21 13.16
N MET A 32 -8.30 -15.45 13.58
CA MET A 32 -7.91 -15.80 14.95
C MET A 32 -6.39 -15.75 15.14
N ASP A 33 -5.66 -16.17 14.11
CA ASP A 33 -4.20 -16.14 14.03
C ASP A 33 -3.78 -16.12 12.56
N TRP A 34 -2.61 -15.56 12.26
CA TRP A 34 -2.02 -15.65 10.93
C TRP A 34 -0.49 -15.63 11.00
N LYS A 35 0.15 -16.18 9.98
CA LYS A 35 1.61 -16.21 9.86
C LYS A 35 2.03 -15.97 8.42
N LEU A 36 3.00 -15.09 8.23
CA LEU A 36 3.80 -15.04 7.01
C LEU A 36 4.87 -16.15 7.11
N ILE A 37 4.74 -17.21 6.31
CA ILE A 37 5.65 -18.37 6.37
C ILE A 37 6.91 -18.10 5.56
N SER A 38 6.72 -17.61 4.33
CA SER A 38 7.80 -17.18 3.45
C SER A 38 7.30 -16.08 2.53
N ALA A 39 8.20 -15.18 2.15
CA ALA A 39 7.90 -14.11 1.21
C ALA A 39 9.13 -13.75 0.38
N GLU A 40 8.92 -13.38 -0.88
CA GLU A 40 9.99 -12.99 -1.79
C GLU A 40 9.44 -12.16 -2.95
N THR A 41 10.20 -11.15 -3.35
CA THR A 41 10.00 -10.43 -4.60
C THR A 41 10.85 -11.11 -5.67
N LEU A 42 10.20 -11.71 -6.67
CA LEU A 42 10.90 -12.25 -7.83
C LEU A 42 11.00 -11.15 -8.90
N PRO A 43 12.22 -10.68 -9.20
CA PRO A 43 12.38 -9.47 -10.01
C PRO A 43 11.92 -9.68 -11.45
N PHE A 44 11.35 -8.65 -12.03
CA PHE A 44 11.03 -8.68 -13.45
C PHE A 44 12.27 -8.48 -14.30
N SER A 45 12.38 -9.28 -15.36
CA SER A 45 13.34 -9.01 -16.44
C SER A 45 13.08 -7.64 -17.08
N GLU A 46 14.11 -7.02 -17.65
CA GLU A 46 13.98 -5.75 -18.39
C GLU A 46 12.95 -5.83 -19.52
N MET A 47 12.80 -7.00 -20.15
CA MET A 47 11.74 -7.25 -21.13
C MET A 47 10.35 -7.04 -20.51
N TRP A 48 10.09 -7.60 -19.32
CA TRP A 48 8.80 -7.48 -18.65
C TRP A 48 8.55 -6.07 -18.13
N LYS A 49 9.55 -5.42 -17.55
CA LYS A 49 9.46 -4.00 -17.16
C LYS A 49 9.06 -3.12 -18.35
N SER A 50 9.77 -3.27 -19.46
CA SER A 50 9.48 -2.54 -20.71
C SER A 50 8.08 -2.87 -21.26
N ARG A 51 7.69 -4.14 -21.26
CA ARG A 51 6.39 -4.57 -21.79
C ARG A 51 5.22 -4.01 -20.99
N LEU A 52 5.30 -4.09 -19.66
CA LEU A 52 4.25 -3.62 -18.75
C LEU A 52 4.15 -2.08 -18.76
N SER A 53 5.28 -1.37 -18.72
CA SER A 53 5.30 0.10 -18.71
C SER A 53 4.70 0.72 -19.97
N ASN A 54 4.91 0.09 -21.13
CA ASN A 54 4.40 0.59 -22.40
C ASN A 54 2.96 0.14 -22.70
N LEU A 55 2.44 -0.86 -22.00
CA LEU A 55 1.16 -1.49 -22.30
C LEU A 55 -0.05 -0.54 -22.33
N PRO A 56 -0.17 0.50 -21.48
CA PRO A 56 -1.29 1.44 -21.53
C PRO A 56 -1.49 2.13 -22.89
N SER A 57 -0.43 2.22 -23.70
CA SER A 57 -0.44 2.87 -25.02
C SER A 57 -0.59 1.90 -26.19
N GLN A 58 -0.69 0.59 -25.93
CA GLN A 58 -0.70 -0.45 -26.96
C GLN A 58 -2.12 -0.77 -27.46
N ASN A 59 -2.20 -1.42 -28.62
CA ASN A 59 -3.48 -1.85 -29.18
C ASN A 59 -4.10 -3.04 -28.43
N ALA A 60 -5.38 -3.29 -28.68
CA ALA A 60 -6.16 -4.33 -27.99
C ALA A 60 -5.58 -5.76 -28.14
N LEU A 61 -4.99 -6.10 -29.29
CA LEU A 61 -4.39 -7.43 -29.48
C LEU A 61 -3.12 -7.60 -28.64
N ILE A 62 -2.27 -6.57 -28.58
CA ILE A 62 -1.06 -6.58 -27.74
C ILE A 62 -1.44 -6.60 -26.25
N PHE A 63 -2.47 -5.85 -25.88
CA PHE A 63 -3.06 -5.90 -24.54
C PHE A 63 -3.49 -7.33 -24.16
N ALA A 64 -4.34 -7.96 -24.99
CA ALA A 64 -4.83 -9.31 -24.75
C ALA A 64 -3.70 -10.35 -24.68
N LYS A 65 -2.72 -10.28 -25.60
CA LYS A 65 -1.52 -11.13 -25.57
C LYS A 65 -0.75 -10.96 -24.28
N THR A 66 -0.53 -9.72 -23.85
CA THR A 66 0.26 -9.43 -22.65
C THR A 66 -0.45 -9.92 -21.39
N ASN A 67 -1.79 -9.81 -21.31
CA ASN A 67 -2.57 -10.40 -20.23
C ASN A 67 -2.35 -11.92 -20.07
N THR A 68 -2.47 -12.65 -21.18
CA THR A 68 -2.26 -14.11 -21.18
C THR A 68 -0.80 -14.49 -20.89
N TYR A 69 0.16 -13.84 -21.57
CA TYR A 69 1.58 -14.12 -21.35
C TYR A 69 2.01 -13.81 -19.93
N PHE A 70 1.49 -12.74 -19.33
CA PHE A 70 1.82 -12.36 -17.96
C PHE A 70 1.23 -13.36 -16.96
N GLY A 71 0.02 -13.89 -17.20
CA GLY A 71 -0.54 -14.98 -16.39
C GLY A 71 0.34 -16.23 -16.39
N HIS A 72 0.83 -16.66 -17.56
CA HIS A 72 1.78 -17.77 -17.66
C HIS A 72 3.12 -17.47 -16.98
N TYR A 73 3.65 -16.25 -17.14
CA TYR A 73 4.90 -15.85 -16.52
C TYR A 73 4.80 -15.82 -14.98
N MET A 74 3.70 -15.27 -14.43
CA MET A 74 3.46 -15.34 -12.99
C MET A 74 3.38 -16.78 -12.50
N ALA A 75 2.84 -17.71 -13.30
CA ALA A 75 2.80 -19.13 -12.94
C ALA A 75 4.19 -19.75 -12.83
N GLU A 76 5.10 -19.38 -13.74
CA GLU A 76 6.52 -19.79 -13.68
C GLU A 76 7.19 -19.25 -12.41
N LEU A 77 6.96 -17.98 -12.08
CA LEU A 77 7.48 -17.37 -10.86
C LEU A 77 6.92 -18.02 -9.59
N VAL A 78 5.62 -18.35 -9.58
CA VAL A 78 5.00 -19.10 -8.48
C VAL A 78 5.64 -20.47 -8.31
N GLN A 79 5.87 -21.21 -9.40
CA GLN A 79 6.53 -22.53 -9.33
C GLN A 79 7.98 -22.42 -8.86
N GLN A 80 8.71 -21.39 -9.30
CA GLN A 80 10.06 -21.09 -8.80
C GLN A 80 10.03 -20.84 -7.28
N PHE A 81 9.10 -20.01 -6.82
CA PHE A 81 8.93 -19.70 -5.40
C PHE A 81 8.57 -20.94 -4.57
N THR A 82 7.57 -21.72 -4.99
CA THR A 82 7.13 -22.91 -4.24
C THR A 82 8.22 -23.96 -4.19
N HIS A 83 8.99 -24.14 -5.28
CA HIS A 83 10.13 -25.04 -5.29
C HIS A 83 11.24 -24.56 -4.32
N LYS A 84 11.64 -23.29 -4.42
CA LYS A 84 12.70 -22.69 -3.61
C LYS A 84 12.38 -22.76 -2.11
N HIS A 85 11.15 -22.42 -1.73
CA HIS A 85 10.70 -22.39 -0.34
C HIS A 85 10.11 -23.72 0.14
N GLN A 86 10.18 -24.77 -0.67
CA GLN A 86 9.67 -26.11 -0.35
C GLN A 86 8.20 -26.11 0.09
N VAL A 87 7.37 -25.29 -0.56
CA VAL A 87 5.95 -25.17 -0.26
C VAL A 87 5.22 -26.43 -0.73
N THR A 88 4.66 -27.18 0.22
CA THR A 88 4.01 -28.47 -0.05
C THR A 88 2.50 -28.42 -0.12
N GLN A 89 1.87 -27.41 0.49
CA GLN A 89 0.41 -27.28 0.54
C GLN A 89 -0.02 -25.85 0.22
N VAL A 90 -0.87 -25.69 -0.78
CA VAL A 90 -1.50 -24.43 -1.15
C VAL A 90 -2.97 -24.71 -1.43
N ASP A 91 -3.87 -24.03 -0.73
CA ASP A 91 -5.32 -24.16 -0.97
C ASP A 91 -5.74 -23.37 -2.20
N PHE A 92 -5.19 -22.16 -2.37
CA PHE A 92 -5.39 -21.32 -3.55
C PHE A 92 -4.32 -20.22 -3.66
N ILE A 93 -4.22 -19.66 -4.87
CA ILE A 93 -3.55 -18.41 -5.16
C ILE A 93 -4.58 -17.27 -5.08
N ALA A 94 -4.20 -16.15 -4.46
CA ALA A 94 -4.93 -14.90 -4.53
C ALA A 94 -4.05 -13.84 -5.21
N SER A 95 -4.40 -13.45 -6.43
CA SER A 95 -3.57 -12.60 -7.27
C SER A 95 -4.23 -11.25 -7.54
N HIS A 96 -3.51 -10.17 -7.21
CA HIS A 96 -3.87 -8.83 -7.68
C HIS A 96 -3.75 -8.71 -9.21
N GLY A 97 -2.72 -9.34 -9.78
CA GLY A 97 -2.23 -9.03 -11.12
C GLY A 97 -1.43 -7.72 -11.15
N HIS A 98 -1.34 -7.11 -12.33
CA HIS A 98 -0.66 -5.83 -12.56
C HIS A 98 -1.64 -4.80 -13.13
N THR A 99 -1.79 -3.65 -12.46
CA THR A 99 -2.74 -2.61 -12.89
C THR A 99 -2.25 -1.92 -14.17
N ILE A 100 -3.08 -1.88 -15.20
CA ILE A 100 -2.82 -1.14 -16.44
C ILE A 100 -3.66 0.13 -16.51
N PHE A 101 -4.94 0.03 -16.15
CA PHE A 101 -5.86 1.17 -16.14
C PHE A 101 -6.59 1.23 -14.81
N HIS A 102 -6.72 2.43 -14.26
CA HIS A 102 -7.52 2.69 -13.07
C HIS A 102 -8.16 4.08 -13.20
N ASN A 103 -9.43 4.08 -13.63
CA ASN A 103 -10.25 5.27 -13.81
C ASN A 103 -11.67 4.97 -13.29
N PRO A 104 -11.87 4.93 -11.96
CA PRO A 104 -13.15 4.58 -11.34
C PRO A 104 -14.30 5.54 -11.71
N ASN A 105 -14.01 6.82 -11.99
CA ASN A 105 -14.99 7.78 -12.51
C ASN A 105 -15.64 7.34 -13.83
N GLN A 106 -14.93 6.51 -14.61
CA GLN A 106 -15.44 5.91 -15.85
C GLN A 106 -15.83 4.43 -15.66
N ARG A 107 -15.84 3.95 -14.42
CA ARG A 107 -16.06 2.54 -14.04
C ARG A 107 -15.03 1.58 -14.64
N ILE A 108 -13.78 2.02 -14.78
CA ILE A 108 -12.70 1.24 -15.37
C ILE A 108 -11.65 0.92 -14.29
N SER A 109 -11.42 -0.36 -14.05
CA SER A 109 -10.22 -0.84 -13.36
C SER A 109 -9.80 -2.15 -14.01
N ILE A 110 -8.59 -2.18 -14.56
CA ILE A 110 -8.09 -3.32 -15.32
C ILE A 110 -6.73 -3.73 -14.77
N GLN A 111 -6.71 -4.91 -14.17
CA GLN A 111 -5.51 -5.62 -13.76
C GLN A 111 -5.29 -6.78 -14.72
N ILE A 112 -4.10 -6.88 -15.30
CA ILE A 112 -3.71 -8.00 -16.16
C ILE A 112 -2.97 -9.08 -15.38
N GLY A 113 -2.87 -10.26 -15.98
CA GLY A 113 -2.35 -11.45 -15.33
C GLY A 113 -3.44 -12.50 -15.31
N ASP A 114 -3.61 -13.16 -16.46
CA ASP A 114 -4.70 -14.10 -16.72
C ASP A 114 -4.79 -15.19 -15.64
N GLY A 115 -5.84 -15.10 -14.81
CA GLY A 115 -6.08 -16.04 -13.71
C GLY A 115 -6.36 -17.46 -14.17
N ALA A 116 -6.92 -17.65 -15.38
CA ALA A 116 -7.13 -18.97 -15.95
C ALA A 116 -5.79 -19.59 -16.37
N ALA A 117 -4.91 -18.80 -16.99
CA ALA A 117 -3.56 -19.23 -17.35
C ALA A 117 -2.74 -19.59 -16.10
N LEU A 118 -2.86 -18.79 -15.04
CA LEU A 118 -2.21 -19.04 -13.74
C LEU A 118 -2.71 -20.34 -13.10
N ALA A 119 -4.03 -20.53 -13.03
CA ALA A 119 -4.63 -21.74 -12.47
C ALA A 119 -4.22 -22.99 -13.26
N ALA A 120 -4.41 -22.99 -14.58
CA ALA A 120 -4.12 -24.14 -15.43
C ALA A 120 -2.63 -24.53 -15.43
N LYS A 121 -1.71 -23.57 -15.28
CA LYS A 121 -0.27 -23.84 -15.28
C LYS A 121 0.25 -24.29 -13.92
N THR A 122 -0.31 -23.79 -12.82
CA THR A 122 0.11 -24.13 -11.45
C THR A 122 -0.62 -25.34 -10.87
N GLY A 123 -1.84 -25.63 -11.36
CA GLY A 123 -2.75 -26.61 -10.77
C GLY A 123 -3.45 -26.11 -9.50
N TYR A 124 -3.26 -24.84 -9.12
CA TYR A 124 -3.90 -24.25 -7.95
C TYR A 124 -5.13 -23.44 -8.35
N THR A 125 -6.20 -23.54 -7.56
CA THR A 125 -7.32 -22.62 -7.69
C THR A 125 -6.79 -21.19 -7.57
N THR A 126 -7.19 -20.31 -8.50
CA THR A 126 -6.74 -18.93 -8.54
C THR A 126 -7.92 -17.99 -8.35
N ILE A 127 -7.80 -17.09 -7.39
CA ILE A 127 -8.71 -15.98 -7.13
C ILE A 127 -8.02 -14.69 -7.60
N CYS A 128 -8.63 -13.96 -8.53
CA CYS A 128 -8.08 -12.69 -9.03
C CYS A 128 -9.19 -11.67 -9.28
N ASP A 129 -8.85 -10.48 -9.77
CA ASP A 129 -9.85 -9.42 -10.09
C ASP A 129 -10.63 -8.93 -8.84
N PHE A 130 -9.88 -8.40 -7.87
CA PHE A 130 -10.44 -7.91 -6.59
C PHE A 130 -11.06 -6.51 -6.68
N ARG A 131 -11.00 -5.81 -7.82
CA ARG A 131 -11.44 -4.41 -7.95
C ARG A 131 -12.71 -4.24 -8.78
N THR A 132 -12.90 -5.03 -9.84
CA THR A 132 -13.92 -4.76 -10.87
C THR A 132 -15.35 -4.68 -10.32
N GLN A 133 -15.73 -5.58 -9.40
CA GLN A 133 -17.10 -5.59 -8.87
C GLN A 133 -17.42 -4.37 -7.98
N ASP A 134 -16.44 -3.85 -7.25
CA ASP A 134 -16.61 -2.62 -6.46
C ASP A 134 -16.80 -1.40 -7.37
N VAL A 135 -15.96 -1.29 -8.40
CA VAL A 135 -16.03 -0.23 -9.43
C VAL A 135 -17.34 -0.29 -10.22
N ALA A 136 -17.85 -1.49 -10.50
CA ALA A 136 -19.15 -1.67 -11.14
C ALA A 136 -20.34 -1.16 -10.29
N LEU A 137 -20.13 -0.96 -8.99
CA LEU A 137 -21.09 -0.38 -8.05
C LEU A 137 -20.70 1.04 -7.62
N ASP A 138 -20.06 1.79 -8.52
CA ASP A 138 -19.66 3.19 -8.34
C ASP A 138 -18.67 3.43 -7.17
N GLY A 139 -17.98 2.38 -6.73
CA GLY A 139 -16.85 2.55 -5.80
C GLY A 139 -15.54 2.84 -6.54
N GLU A 140 -14.54 3.25 -5.77
CA GLU A 140 -13.20 3.53 -6.29
C GLU A 140 -12.41 2.24 -6.60
N GLY A 141 -12.83 1.06 -6.12
CA GLY A 141 -12.07 -0.19 -6.24
C GLY A 141 -10.78 -0.23 -5.41
N ALA A 142 -10.53 0.81 -4.62
CA ALA A 142 -9.37 1.04 -3.78
C ALA A 142 -9.67 2.14 -2.74
N PRO A 143 -8.84 2.30 -1.69
CA PRO A 143 -7.81 1.37 -1.25
C PRO A 143 -8.41 0.12 -0.57
N LEU A 144 -7.80 -1.05 -0.78
CA LEU A 144 -8.18 -2.30 -0.09
C LEU A 144 -7.30 -2.59 1.14
N ALA A 145 -6.17 -1.91 1.27
CA ALA A 145 -5.21 -2.05 2.37
C ALA A 145 -5.81 -1.96 3.79
N PRO A 146 -6.84 -1.14 4.08
CA PRO A 146 -7.43 -1.09 5.42
C PRO A 146 -8.05 -2.42 5.87
N LEU A 147 -8.32 -3.36 4.96
CA LEU A 147 -8.76 -4.71 5.33
C LEU A 147 -7.63 -5.53 5.97
N ALA A 148 -6.39 -5.39 5.51
CA ALA A 148 -5.25 -6.01 6.18
C ALA A 148 -5.06 -5.42 7.59
N ASP A 149 -5.13 -4.10 7.72
CA ASP A 149 -5.07 -3.42 9.01
C ASP A 149 -6.15 -3.95 9.96
N HIS A 150 -7.38 -4.13 9.46
CA HIS A 150 -8.49 -4.61 10.27
C HIS A 150 -8.41 -6.08 10.68
N TYR A 151 -8.05 -6.97 9.76
CA TYR A 151 -8.13 -8.41 10.00
C TYR A 151 -6.81 -9.02 10.48
N LEU A 152 -5.67 -8.49 10.05
CA LEU A 152 -4.36 -9.07 10.34
C LEU A 152 -3.67 -8.33 11.48
N PHE A 153 -3.79 -7.02 11.54
CA PHE A 153 -3.03 -6.20 12.46
C PHE A 153 -3.91 -5.64 13.58
N SER A 154 -4.42 -6.50 14.47
CA SER A 154 -5.16 -6.01 15.64
C SER A 154 -4.24 -5.45 16.73
N GLY A 155 -4.77 -4.58 17.60
CA GLY A 155 -4.06 -4.08 18.78
C GLY A 155 -3.42 -2.69 18.65
N TYR A 156 -3.59 -2.03 17.50
CA TYR A 156 -3.13 -0.66 17.26
C TYR A 156 -4.31 0.31 17.14
N ASP A 157 -4.07 1.56 17.56
CA ASP A 157 -5.04 2.66 17.47
C ASP A 157 -5.03 3.29 16.08
N PHE A 158 -3.82 3.42 15.51
CA PHE A 158 -3.58 4.01 14.21
C PHE A 158 -2.72 3.08 13.33
N TYR A 159 -2.91 3.21 12.02
CA TYR A 159 -2.16 2.49 10.99
C TYR A 159 -1.66 3.54 10.00
N LEU A 160 -0.35 3.76 10.02
CA LEU A 160 0.34 4.72 9.17
C LEU A 160 1.07 3.96 8.06
N ASN A 161 0.73 4.27 6.81
CA ASN A 161 1.46 3.79 5.64
C ASN A 161 2.28 4.93 5.05
N LEU A 162 3.61 4.82 5.07
CA LEU A 162 4.55 5.78 4.49
C LEU A 162 4.96 5.32 3.09
N GLY A 163 4.05 5.49 2.13
CA GLY A 163 4.29 5.26 0.71
C GLY A 163 4.77 6.53 -0.01
N GLY A 164 4.46 6.66 -1.30
CA GLY A 164 4.62 7.93 -2.01
C GLY A 164 3.82 9.07 -1.37
N ILE A 165 2.69 8.70 -0.78
CA ILE A 165 1.80 9.51 0.07
C ILE A 165 1.77 8.83 1.45
N ALA A 166 1.76 9.63 2.51
CA ALA A 166 1.48 9.13 3.86
C ALA A 166 -0.03 9.00 4.05
N ASN A 167 -0.52 7.80 4.35
CA ASN A 167 -1.93 7.54 4.62
C ASN A 167 -2.09 7.07 6.06
N LEU A 168 -3.08 7.62 6.76
CA LEU A 168 -3.39 7.26 8.14
C LEU A 168 -4.80 6.69 8.21
N SER A 169 -4.95 5.54 8.86
CA SER A 169 -6.25 5.03 9.26
C SER A 169 -6.30 4.75 10.77
N ALA A 170 -7.50 4.80 11.33
CA ALA A 170 -7.73 4.50 12.74
C ALA A 170 -9.05 3.74 12.90
N ASN A 171 -9.08 2.82 13.86
CA ASN A 171 -10.30 2.12 14.25
C ASN A 171 -10.79 2.65 15.58
N ILE A 172 -11.76 3.57 15.52
CA ILE A 172 -12.31 4.22 16.71
C ILE A 172 -13.73 3.72 16.95
N ASN A 173 -13.97 3.08 18.10
CA ASN A 173 -15.28 2.55 18.49
C ASN A 173 -15.92 1.64 17.39
N ASN A 174 -15.13 0.76 16.79
CA ASN A 174 -15.52 -0.10 15.66
C ASN A 174 -15.88 0.65 14.37
N ARG A 175 -15.52 1.93 14.27
CA ARG A 175 -15.66 2.74 13.06
C ARG A 175 -14.28 3.07 12.52
N TRP A 176 -14.05 2.72 11.26
CA TRP A 176 -12.83 3.07 10.57
C TRP A 176 -12.90 4.50 10.04
N VAL A 177 -11.84 5.25 10.29
CA VAL A 177 -11.55 6.54 9.65
C VAL A 177 -10.25 6.38 8.88
N ALA A 178 -10.16 7.03 7.71
CA ALA A 178 -8.96 7.03 6.89
C ALA A 178 -8.80 8.39 6.21
N MET A 179 -7.56 8.79 5.99
CA MET A 179 -7.21 9.99 5.23
C MET A 179 -5.79 9.91 4.69
N ASP A 180 -5.53 10.73 3.68
CA ASP A 180 -4.17 11.04 3.25
C ASP A 180 -3.67 12.22 4.09
N CYS A 181 -2.48 12.07 4.69
CA CYS A 181 -1.89 13.09 5.54
C CYS A 181 -1.12 14.12 4.71
N CYS A 182 -0.20 13.64 3.87
CA CYS A 182 0.73 14.48 3.13
C CYS A 182 1.47 13.66 2.05
N PRO A 183 2.11 14.33 1.07
CA PRO A 183 3.15 13.71 0.25
C PRO A 183 4.27 13.16 1.15
N ALA A 184 4.82 12.00 0.82
CA ALA A 184 5.88 11.35 1.60
C ALA A 184 7.06 10.93 0.69
N ASN A 185 7.25 9.63 0.45
CA ASN A 185 8.42 9.14 -0.29
C ASN A 185 8.47 9.64 -1.73
N GLN A 186 7.35 10.09 -2.32
CA GLN A 186 7.41 10.71 -3.65
C GLN A 186 8.30 11.96 -3.63
N VAL A 187 8.23 12.77 -2.57
CA VAL A 187 9.08 13.95 -2.38
C VAL A 187 10.50 13.51 -2.02
N LEU A 188 10.66 12.63 -1.02
CA LEU A 188 11.98 12.20 -0.56
C LEU A 188 12.78 11.51 -1.67
N ASN A 189 12.17 10.60 -2.42
CA ASN A 189 12.83 9.89 -3.51
C ASN A 189 13.18 10.83 -4.67
N THR A 190 12.33 11.82 -4.97
CA THR A 190 12.65 12.83 -5.99
C THR A 190 13.89 13.63 -5.59
N LEU A 191 13.98 14.08 -4.32
CA LEU A 191 15.15 14.81 -3.83
C LEU A 191 16.41 13.93 -3.74
N ALA A 192 16.26 12.67 -3.33
CA ALA A 192 17.36 11.70 -3.34
C ALA A 192 17.91 11.44 -4.75
N SER A 193 17.05 11.51 -5.78
CA SER A 193 17.48 11.30 -7.17
C SER A 193 18.43 12.39 -7.69
N GLU A 194 18.32 13.61 -7.17
CA GLU A 194 19.28 14.70 -7.42
C GLU A 194 20.66 14.44 -6.79
N LEU A 195 20.72 13.53 -5.81
CA LEU A 195 21.95 13.00 -5.21
C LEU A 195 22.39 11.66 -5.83
N GLY A 196 21.71 11.20 -6.88
CA GLY A 196 22.05 9.98 -7.61
C GLY A 196 21.57 8.66 -7.00
N ALA A 197 20.65 8.70 -6.03
CA ALA A 197 20.02 7.49 -5.46
C ALA A 197 18.50 7.45 -5.68
N THR A 198 17.91 6.27 -5.59
CA THR A 198 16.46 6.08 -5.73
C THR A 198 15.67 6.49 -4.50
N TYR A 199 16.30 6.55 -3.32
CA TYR A 199 15.75 7.01 -2.04
C TYR A 199 16.88 7.42 -1.08
N ASP A 200 16.54 8.13 -0.01
CA ASP A 200 17.48 8.48 1.08
C ASP A 200 17.56 7.33 2.09
N ASP A 201 18.63 6.54 2.01
CA ASP A 201 18.80 5.31 2.79
C ASP A 201 18.93 5.59 4.28
N GLY A 202 17.97 5.11 5.07
CA GLY A 202 17.87 5.39 6.50
C GLY A 202 17.62 6.87 6.87
N GLY A 203 17.42 7.75 5.88
CA GLY A 203 17.37 9.19 6.12
C GLY A 203 18.73 9.82 6.41
N GLN A 204 19.81 9.22 5.91
CA GLN A 204 21.18 9.67 6.18
C GLN A 204 21.44 11.09 5.67
N TRP A 205 20.97 11.43 4.47
CA TRP A 205 21.14 12.78 3.93
C TRP A 205 20.24 13.79 4.65
N ALA A 206 18.97 13.44 4.90
CA ALA A 206 18.08 14.29 5.69
C ALA A 206 18.67 14.62 7.06
N SER A 207 19.29 13.64 7.73
CA SER A 207 19.91 13.86 9.05
C SER A 207 21.10 14.83 9.07
N GLN A 208 21.70 15.11 7.92
CA GLN A 208 22.83 16.03 7.76
C GLN A 208 22.38 17.44 7.39
N GLY A 209 21.11 17.60 6.99
CA GLY A 209 20.55 18.87 6.56
C GLY A 209 20.09 19.75 7.73
N THR A 210 19.94 21.03 7.42
CA THR A 210 19.27 22.02 8.28
C THR A 210 17.90 22.35 7.70
N VAL A 211 16.86 22.35 8.53
CA VAL A 211 15.50 22.66 8.10
C VAL A 211 15.40 24.10 7.58
N LEU A 212 14.96 24.25 6.34
CA LEU A 212 14.71 25.51 5.66
C LEU A 212 13.31 26.02 6.04
N GLN A 213 13.25 26.94 7.00
CA GLN A 213 11.97 27.40 7.58
C GLN A 213 11.01 28.01 6.56
N GLU A 214 11.53 28.78 5.59
CA GLU A 214 10.70 29.37 4.54
C GLU A 214 10.07 28.30 3.64
N LEU A 215 10.85 27.31 3.21
CA LEU A 215 10.35 26.19 2.42
C LEU A 215 9.35 25.35 3.22
N LEU A 216 9.60 25.11 4.50
CA LEU A 216 8.66 24.40 5.38
C LEU A 216 7.31 25.12 5.44
N GLN A 217 7.33 26.43 5.63
CA GLN A 217 6.11 27.25 5.69
C GLN A 217 5.37 27.23 4.34
N GLN A 218 6.08 27.32 3.22
CA GLN A 218 5.47 27.22 1.89
C GLN A 218 4.85 25.84 1.65
N ALA A 219 5.55 24.76 2.03
CA ALA A 219 5.08 23.39 1.83
C ALA A 219 3.83 23.07 2.66
N ALA A 220 3.68 23.66 3.85
CA ALA A 220 2.50 23.50 4.71
C ALA A 220 1.32 24.43 4.35
N ASN A 221 1.53 25.43 3.46
CA ASN A 221 0.53 26.46 3.17
C ASN A 221 -0.40 26.08 2.00
N PHE A 222 -1.09 24.95 2.14
CA PHE A 222 -2.12 24.51 1.19
C PHE A 222 -3.43 24.19 1.91
N ASP A 223 -4.56 24.56 1.27
CA ASP A 223 -5.91 24.30 1.79
C ASP A 223 -6.15 22.82 2.12
N PHE A 224 -5.46 21.90 1.43
CA PHE A 224 -5.52 20.46 1.71
C PHE A 224 -5.23 20.12 3.18
N TYR A 225 -4.26 20.80 3.81
CA TYR A 225 -3.85 20.49 5.18
C TYR A 225 -4.90 20.89 6.21
N THR A 226 -5.73 21.90 5.92
CA THR A 226 -6.79 22.38 6.82
C THR A 226 -8.14 21.67 6.64
N GLN A 227 -8.28 20.83 5.61
CA GLN A 227 -9.50 20.04 5.37
C GLN A 227 -9.73 18.98 6.46
N ALA A 228 -11.00 18.78 6.83
CA ALA A 228 -11.40 17.68 7.70
C ALA A 228 -11.38 16.34 6.95
N TYR A 229 -11.17 15.24 7.68
CA TYR A 229 -11.31 13.90 7.12
C TYR A 229 -12.79 13.54 6.86
N PRO A 230 -13.08 12.68 5.87
CA PRO A 230 -12.14 12.00 4.97
C PRO A 230 -11.56 12.95 3.89
N LYS A 231 -10.27 12.82 3.60
CA LYS A 231 -9.58 13.55 2.52
C LYS A 231 -8.56 12.65 1.81
N SER A 232 -8.39 12.86 0.51
CA SER A 232 -7.47 12.11 -0.34
C SER A 232 -6.61 13.06 -1.17
N LEU A 233 -5.42 12.60 -1.54
CA LEU A 233 -4.39 13.35 -2.23
C LEU A 233 -3.98 12.62 -3.50
N GLY A 234 -3.97 13.33 -4.63
CA GLY A 234 -3.59 12.77 -5.92
C GLY A 234 -2.10 12.94 -6.21
N ASN A 235 -1.44 11.91 -6.75
CA ASN A 235 -0.05 11.98 -7.21
C ASN A 235 0.22 13.14 -8.18
N GLU A 236 -0.79 13.51 -8.98
CA GLU A 236 -0.68 14.62 -9.92
C GLU A 236 -0.64 15.99 -9.22
N TRP A 237 -1.46 16.16 -8.19
CA TRP A 237 -1.43 17.37 -7.37
C TRP A 237 -0.06 17.56 -6.71
N ILE A 238 0.54 16.47 -6.22
CA ILE A 238 1.88 16.48 -5.62
C ILE A 238 2.93 16.94 -6.64
N ARG A 239 2.86 16.43 -7.87
CA ARG A 239 3.78 16.81 -8.97
C ARG A 239 3.62 18.27 -9.39
N GLN A 240 2.39 18.80 -9.37
CA GLN A 240 2.10 20.15 -9.83
C GLN A 240 2.36 21.22 -8.77
N HIS A 241 2.17 20.90 -7.49
CA HIS A 241 2.16 21.90 -6.42
C HIS A 241 3.28 21.73 -5.40
N ILE A 242 3.60 20.51 -4.99
CA ILE A 242 4.55 20.27 -3.88
C ILE A 242 5.97 20.11 -4.41
N LEU A 243 6.20 19.20 -5.36
CA LEU A 243 7.54 18.94 -5.89
C LEU A 243 8.24 20.20 -6.42
N PRO A 244 7.57 21.11 -7.16
CA PRO A 244 8.22 22.33 -7.64
C PRO A 244 8.75 23.23 -6.51
N LEU A 245 8.09 23.27 -5.35
CA LEU A 245 8.56 24.06 -4.20
C LEU A 245 9.91 23.53 -3.71
N TYR A 246 10.02 22.22 -3.48
CA TYR A 246 11.26 21.61 -3.01
C TYR A 246 12.38 21.70 -4.05
N LEU A 247 12.08 21.44 -5.32
CA LEU A 247 13.06 21.50 -6.40
C LEU A 247 13.56 22.94 -6.61
N GLY A 248 12.68 23.93 -6.54
CA GLY A 248 12.98 25.34 -6.79
C GLY A 248 13.58 26.11 -5.60
N ALA A 249 13.49 25.58 -4.37
CA ALA A 249 14.05 26.23 -3.19
C ALA A 249 15.57 26.35 -3.24
N GLU A 250 16.12 27.41 -2.62
CA GLU A 250 17.55 27.51 -2.34
C GLU A 250 17.96 26.58 -1.18
N GLY A 251 19.25 26.24 -1.09
CA GLY A 251 19.79 25.33 -0.08
C GLY A 251 20.25 23.99 -0.65
N SER A 252 20.96 23.20 0.17
CA SER A 252 21.46 21.89 -0.26
C SER A 252 20.32 20.87 -0.39
N TRP A 253 20.55 19.78 -1.12
CA TRP A 253 19.57 18.68 -1.20
C TRP A 253 19.33 18.03 0.16
N GLN A 254 20.34 17.99 1.02
CA GLN A 254 20.26 17.55 2.41
C GLN A 254 19.31 18.45 3.21
N ASP A 255 19.43 19.77 3.08
CA ASP A 255 18.53 20.72 3.76
C ASP A 255 17.08 20.55 3.29
N LYS A 256 16.88 20.36 1.98
CA LYS A 256 15.55 20.10 1.40
C LYS A 256 14.96 18.77 1.88
N LEU A 257 15.77 17.71 1.98
CA LEU A 257 15.37 16.40 2.53
C LEU A 257 15.01 16.51 4.01
N ALA A 258 15.83 17.20 4.82
CA ALA A 258 15.54 17.47 6.22
C ALA A 258 14.20 18.21 6.38
N THR A 259 14.00 19.25 5.56
CA THR A 259 12.76 20.04 5.52
C THR A 259 11.55 19.19 5.12
N ALA A 260 11.70 18.28 4.15
CA ALA A 260 10.63 17.38 3.74
C ALA A 260 10.26 16.41 4.87
N CYS A 261 11.24 15.83 5.56
CA CYS A 261 11.00 14.97 6.72
C CYS A 261 10.28 15.73 7.85
N GLU A 262 10.67 16.97 8.10
CA GLU A 262 10.03 17.86 9.08
C GLU A 262 8.55 18.11 8.72
N HIS A 263 8.28 18.47 7.47
CA HIS A 263 6.93 18.68 6.95
C HIS A 263 6.07 17.42 7.10
N ILE A 264 6.58 16.26 6.68
CA ILE A 264 5.87 14.99 6.79
C ILE A 264 5.50 14.68 8.26
N ALA A 265 6.45 14.88 9.18
CA ALA A 265 6.25 14.63 10.60
C ALA A 265 5.19 15.54 11.24
N ILE A 266 5.20 16.83 10.89
CA ILE A 266 4.21 17.81 11.35
C ILE A 266 2.80 17.41 10.89
N GLU A 267 2.65 17.07 9.61
CA GLU A 267 1.33 16.75 9.05
C GLU A 267 0.78 15.43 9.59
N ILE A 268 1.62 14.41 9.78
CA ILE A 268 1.21 13.14 10.40
C ILE A 268 0.79 13.36 11.86
N SER A 269 1.59 14.10 12.63
CA SER A 269 1.26 14.43 14.02
C SER A 269 -0.06 15.19 14.09
N THR A 270 -0.25 16.19 13.23
CA THR A 270 -1.49 16.96 13.15
C THR A 270 -2.70 16.09 12.82
N CYS A 271 -2.59 15.17 11.85
CA CYS A 271 -3.67 14.24 11.50
C CYS A 271 -4.05 13.31 12.67
N ILE A 272 -3.08 12.77 13.40
CA ILE A 272 -3.32 11.95 14.60
C ILE A 272 -4.07 12.76 15.65
N GLN A 273 -3.61 13.98 15.94
CA GLN A 273 -4.22 14.86 16.93
C GLN A 273 -5.65 15.26 16.56
N ASP A 274 -5.88 15.54 15.29
CA ASP A 274 -7.19 15.86 14.75
C ASP A 274 -8.20 14.73 14.98
N ILE A 275 -7.81 13.48 14.74
CA ILE A 275 -8.64 12.31 15.03
C ILE A 275 -8.91 12.22 16.52
N ILE A 276 -7.87 12.29 17.36
CA ILE A 276 -8.00 12.17 18.83
C ILE A 276 -9.00 13.19 19.36
N GLN A 277 -8.89 14.45 18.93
CA GLN A 277 -9.74 15.54 19.39
C GLN A 277 -11.17 15.42 18.86
N LYS A 278 -11.35 15.22 17.55
CA LYS A 278 -12.69 15.15 16.92
C LYS A 278 -13.48 13.94 17.38
N GLU A 279 -12.81 12.79 17.53
CA GLU A 279 -13.42 11.54 17.99
C GLU A 279 -13.50 11.43 19.51
N LYS A 280 -12.95 12.41 20.25
CA LYS A 280 -12.94 12.46 21.72
C LYS A 280 -12.36 11.20 22.35
N VAL A 281 -11.28 10.68 21.77
CA VAL A 281 -10.62 9.47 22.28
C VAL A 281 -9.75 9.85 23.47
N ASN A 282 -10.04 9.27 24.63
CA ASN A 282 -9.27 9.51 25.84
C ASN A 282 -8.41 8.29 26.18
N LYS A 283 -7.11 8.38 25.87
CA LYS A 283 -6.09 7.38 26.22
C LYS A 283 -4.80 8.08 26.60
N ASN A 284 -4.03 7.45 27.50
CA ASN A 284 -2.72 7.96 27.93
C ASN A 284 -1.63 7.73 26.86
N THR A 285 -1.74 6.63 26.12
CA THR A 285 -0.79 6.19 25.10
C THR A 285 -1.55 5.65 23.91
N PHE A 286 -1.14 6.05 22.71
CA PHE A 286 -1.67 5.56 21.45
C PHE A 286 -0.62 4.75 20.70
N LYS A 287 -1.03 3.59 20.17
CA LYS A 287 -0.14 2.71 19.40
C LYS A 287 -0.37 2.92 17.91
N VAL A 288 0.70 3.19 17.18
CA VAL A 288 0.67 3.40 15.72
C VAL A 288 1.46 2.28 15.06
N LEU A 289 0.81 1.45 14.24
CA LEU A 289 1.52 0.54 13.36
C LEU A 289 2.01 1.31 12.14
N VAL A 290 3.32 1.27 11.87
CA VAL A 290 3.94 1.97 10.73
C VAL A 290 4.40 0.97 9.69
N THR A 291 4.01 1.21 8.44
CA THR A 291 4.27 0.34 7.28
C THR A 291 4.64 1.18 6.05
N GLY A 292 4.99 0.54 4.94
CA GLY A 292 5.46 1.21 3.72
C GLY A 292 6.95 1.56 3.78
N GLY A 293 7.54 1.84 2.61
CA GLY A 293 9.00 2.03 2.49
C GLY A 293 9.57 3.15 3.36
N GLY A 294 8.77 4.16 3.70
CA GLY A 294 9.22 5.26 4.56
C GLY A 294 9.43 4.85 6.01
N ALA A 295 8.91 3.69 6.43
CA ALA A 295 9.19 3.10 7.75
C ALA A 295 10.67 2.77 7.94
N PHE A 296 11.42 2.54 6.86
CA PHE A 296 12.88 2.31 6.91
C PHE A 296 13.71 3.58 7.02
N ASN A 297 13.10 4.77 6.84
CA ASN A 297 13.79 6.04 7.02
C ASN A 297 13.84 6.38 8.53
N GLN A 298 14.95 6.01 9.17
CA GLN A 298 15.11 6.16 10.62
C GLN A 298 15.02 7.61 11.08
N TYR A 299 15.60 8.54 10.31
CA TYR A 299 15.49 9.97 10.59
C TYR A 299 14.02 10.43 10.60
N LEU A 300 13.27 10.12 9.54
CA LEU A 300 11.84 10.44 9.45
C LEU A 300 11.04 9.83 10.61
N MET A 301 11.31 8.58 10.97
CA MET A 301 10.65 7.91 12.09
C MET A 301 10.92 8.61 13.43
N GLN A 302 12.16 9.05 13.66
CA GLN A 302 12.52 9.82 14.85
C GLN A 302 11.82 11.19 14.87
N THR A 303 11.77 11.87 13.72
CA THR A 303 11.09 13.18 13.58
C THR A 303 9.58 13.05 13.82
N ILE A 304 8.92 12.05 13.22
CA ILE A 304 7.49 11.76 13.46
C ILE A 304 7.26 11.50 14.96
N ASN A 305 8.09 10.67 15.58
CA ASN A 305 7.96 10.35 17.00
C ASN A 305 8.10 11.59 17.88
N ALA A 306 9.07 12.47 17.58
CA ALA A 306 9.27 13.72 18.32
C ALA A 306 8.03 14.63 18.22
N TYR A 307 7.49 14.84 17.02
CA TYR A 307 6.32 15.69 16.81
C TYR A 307 5.03 15.14 17.40
N CYS A 308 4.82 13.82 17.37
CA CYS A 308 3.65 13.21 17.98
C CYS A 308 3.68 13.38 19.51
N ASN A 309 4.83 13.12 20.12
CA ASN A 309 5.01 13.12 21.57
C ASN A 309 5.05 14.53 22.22
N GLN A 310 5.04 15.61 21.43
CA GLN A 310 4.84 16.97 21.96
C GLN A 310 3.42 17.19 22.51
N LYS A 311 2.42 16.50 21.96
CA LYS A 311 0.99 16.71 22.29
C LYS A 311 0.35 15.50 22.95
N THR A 312 0.77 14.28 22.59
CA THR A 312 0.21 13.05 23.14
C THR A 312 1.23 11.93 23.08
N THR A 313 1.25 11.05 24.08
CA THR A 313 2.15 9.89 24.06
C THR A 313 1.76 8.95 22.91
N VAL A 314 2.68 8.79 21.96
CA VAL A 314 2.52 7.91 20.80
C VAL A 314 3.70 6.95 20.76
N GLU A 315 3.38 5.66 20.63
CA GLU A 315 4.33 4.59 20.42
C GLU A 315 4.24 4.12 18.97
N LEU A 316 5.34 4.30 18.22
CA LEU A 316 5.46 3.82 16.85
C LEU A 316 5.94 2.37 16.88
N TYR A 317 5.18 1.48 16.24
CA TYR A 317 5.49 0.06 16.11
C TYR A 317 5.77 -0.25 14.65
N LEU A 318 6.97 -0.77 14.39
CA LEU A 318 7.34 -1.29 13.09
C LEU A 318 7.23 -2.83 13.18
N PRO A 319 6.46 -3.48 12.31
CA PRO A 319 6.50 -4.93 12.22
C PRO A 319 7.81 -5.36 11.54
N ASP A 320 8.10 -6.66 11.52
CA ASP A 320 9.29 -7.19 10.83
C ASP A 320 9.38 -6.70 9.38
N ASP A 321 10.59 -6.49 8.85
CA ASP A 321 10.84 -6.01 7.49
C ASP A 321 10.06 -6.79 6.43
N SER A 322 9.92 -8.11 6.62
CA SER A 322 9.11 -8.95 5.72
C SER A 322 7.64 -8.56 5.72
N ILE A 323 7.07 -8.16 6.85
CA ILE A 323 5.69 -7.68 6.92
C ILE A 323 5.58 -6.32 6.23
N ILE A 324 6.53 -5.40 6.48
CA ILE A 324 6.53 -4.08 5.85
C ILE A 324 6.58 -4.22 4.32
N ASN A 325 7.50 -5.03 3.82
CA ASN A 325 7.73 -5.22 2.38
C ASN A 325 6.62 -6.02 1.69
N PHE A 326 6.01 -7.00 2.37
CA PHE A 326 5.03 -7.91 1.76
C PHE A 326 3.60 -7.70 2.24
N LYS A 327 3.27 -6.57 2.88
CA LYS A 327 1.92 -6.26 3.37
C LYS A 327 0.86 -6.36 2.27
N GLU A 328 1.15 -5.90 1.06
CA GLU A 328 0.20 -5.93 -0.05
C GLU A 328 -0.03 -7.35 -0.59
N ALA A 329 1.02 -8.17 -0.69
CA ALA A 329 0.89 -9.58 -1.05
C ALA A 329 0.12 -10.36 0.04
N LEU A 330 0.39 -10.08 1.31
CA LEU A 330 -0.36 -10.61 2.45
C LEU A 330 -1.83 -10.17 2.43
N LEU A 331 -2.12 -8.92 2.06
CA LEU A 331 -3.48 -8.45 1.83
C LEU A 331 -4.16 -9.30 0.76
N MET A 332 -3.50 -9.60 -0.37
CA MET A 332 -4.11 -10.45 -1.40
C MET A 332 -4.48 -11.83 -0.85
N ALA A 333 -3.59 -12.45 -0.06
CA ALA A 333 -3.90 -13.72 0.60
C ALA A 333 -5.16 -13.62 1.49
N LEU A 334 -5.28 -12.55 2.28
CA LEU A 334 -6.49 -12.27 3.08
C LEU A 334 -7.74 -12.10 2.19
N LEU A 335 -7.67 -11.30 1.12
CA LEU A 335 -8.82 -11.07 0.25
C LEU A 335 -9.33 -12.37 -0.39
N GLY A 336 -8.43 -13.30 -0.69
CA GLY A 336 -8.77 -14.65 -1.14
C GLY A 336 -9.50 -15.46 -0.07
N VAL A 337 -9.03 -15.44 1.19
CA VAL A 337 -9.74 -16.08 2.31
C VAL A 337 -11.14 -15.49 2.48
N LEU A 338 -11.25 -14.16 2.50
CA LEU A 338 -12.55 -13.48 2.62
C LEU A 338 -13.49 -13.85 1.45
N ARG A 339 -12.95 -14.00 0.23
CA ARG A 339 -13.71 -14.44 -0.94
C ARG A 339 -14.27 -15.85 -0.75
N VAL A 340 -13.45 -16.81 -0.33
CA VAL A 340 -13.87 -18.20 -0.06
C VAL A 340 -14.92 -18.27 1.04
N GLU A 341 -14.71 -17.49 2.11
CA GLU A 341 -15.61 -17.38 3.27
C GLU A 341 -16.86 -16.53 3.00
N LYS A 342 -17.00 -15.98 1.78
CA LYS A 342 -18.12 -15.13 1.34
C LYS A 342 -18.32 -13.89 2.23
N VAL A 343 -17.23 -13.40 2.83
CA VAL A 343 -17.21 -12.17 3.62
C VAL A 343 -16.81 -11.00 2.72
N PRO A 344 -17.45 -9.83 2.87
CA PRO A 344 -17.09 -8.68 2.05
C PRO A 344 -15.62 -8.30 2.16
N ASN A 345 -14.94 -8.34 1.02
CA ASN A 345 -13.53 -7.98 0.86
C ASN A 345 -13.37 -6.67 0.06
N SER A 346 -14.49 -5.96 -0.16
CA SER A 346 -14.52 -4.51 -0.35
C SER A 346 -15.69 -3.93 0.45
N ARG A 347 -15.45 -2.80 1.12
CA ARG A 347 -16.43 -2.17 2.01
C ARG A 347 -16.82 -0.80 1.49
N LYS A 348 -18.12 -0.54 1.40
CA LYS A 348 -18.72 0.74 1.00
C LYS A 348 -18.13 1.93 1.78
N VAL A 349 -17.92 1.76 3.08
CA VAL A 349 -17.39 2.82 3.94
C VAL A 349 -15.94 3.20 3.60
N ILE A 350 -15.22 2.34 2.87
CA ILE A 350 -13.83 2.56 2.45
C ILE A 350 -13.81 3.07 0.99
N THR A 351 -14.51 2.40 0.09
CA THR A 351 -14.39 2.64 -1.37
C THR A 351 -15.46 3.56 -1.95
N GLY A 352 -16.51 3.88 -1.19
CA GLY A 352 -17.64 4.69 -1.67
C GLY A 352 -18.70 3.91 -2.48
N ALA A 353 -18.50 2.60 -2.71
CA ALA A 353 -19.45 1.78 -3.48
C ALA A 353 -20.88 1.81 -2.91
N GLN A 354 -21.88 1.51 -3.75
CA GLN A 354 -23.30 1.51 -3.32
C GLN A 354 -23.58 0.54 -2.14
N ARG A 355 -22.82 -0.56 -2.06
CA ARG A 355 -22.88 -1.58 -0.99
C ARG A 355 -21.55 -2.31 -0.85
N ASN A 356 -21.38 -3.03 0.26
CA ASN A 356 -20.27 -3.97 0.43
C ASN A 356 -20.32 -5.10 -0.61
N THR A 357 -19.16 -5.57 -1.07
CA THR A 357 -19.05 -6.61 -2.10
C THR A 357 -18.06 -7.71 -1.74
N VAL A 358 -18.27 -8.88 -2.35
CA VAL A 358 -17.39 -10.06 -2.24
C VAL A 358 -16.71 -10.26 -3.60
N ASN A 359 -15.64 -9.51 -3.81
CA ASN A 359 -14.89 -9.43 -5.06
C ASN A 359 -13.98 -10.64 -5.25
N GLY A 360 -13.55 -10.87 -6.49
CA GLY A 360 -12.65 -11.94 -6.87
C GLY A 360 -13.33 -12.98 -7.78
N ALA A 361 -12.89 -13.05 -9.03
CA ALA A 361 -13.18 -14.15 -9.93
C ALA A 361 -12.40 -15.40 -9.50
N ILE A 362 -13.03 -16.57 -9.57
CA ILE A 362 -12.42 -17.84 -9.17
C ILE A 362 -12.24 -18.71 -10.41
N TYR A 363 -11.00 -19.10 -10.69
CA TYR A 363 -10.62 -20.05 -11.72
C TYR A 363 -10.14 -21.34 -11.05
N GLN A 364 -10.75 -22.46 -11.41
CA GLN A 364 -10.36 -23.77 -10.88
C GLN A 364 -9.10 -24.25 -11.61
N GLY A 365 -8.13 -24.75 -10.83
CA GLY A 365 -6.85 -25.28 -11.32
C GLY A 365 -6.88 -26.75 -11.64
#